data_AF-A0A183D4D8-F1
#
_entry.id   AF-A0A183D4D8-F1
#
_cell.length_a   1.000
_cell.length_b   1.000
_cell.length_c   1.000
_cell.angle_alpha   90.00
_cell.angle_beta   90.00
_cell.angle_gamma   90.00
#
_symmetry.space_group_name_H-M   'P 1'
#
loop_
_entity.id
_entity.type
_entity.pdbx_description
1 polymer ?
#
loop_
_entity_poly.entity_id
_entity_poly.type
_entity_poly.pdbx_seq_one_letter_code
_entity_poly.pdbx_strand_id
1 'polypeptide(L)' 'LQQLGNAATYIAGALRRRETDLHGMWFELEDADMYLFSRSRKRFIVINEENFEELVHDVRNWRA' A
#
# COMPACT_ATOMS: atom_id res chain seq x y z
N LEU A 1 -7.25 9.28 7.33
CA LEU A 1 -5.81 9.14 6.99
C LEU A 1 -4.83 9.49 8.14
N GLN A 2 -5.29 9.74 9.37
CA GLN A 2 -4.42 10.12 10.49
C GLN A 2 -3.58 8.94 11.04
N GLN A 3 -4.10 7.71 10.97
CA GLN A 3 -3.42 6.51 11.48
C GLN A 3 -2.18 6.12 10.64
N LEU A 4 -2.23 6.31 9.32
CA LEU A 4 -1.07 6.12 8.44
C LEU A 4 0.04 7.13 8.73
N GLY A 5 -0.31 8.37 9.06
CA GLY A 5 0.66 9.39 9.48
C GLY A 5 1.36 9.02 10.79
N ASN A 6 0.60 8.54 11.78
CA ASN A 6 1.15 8.09 13.06
C ASN A 6 2.09 6.89 12.88
N ALA A 7 1.67 5.87 12.11
CA ALA A 7 2.51 4.72 11.81
C ALA A 7 3.80 5.14 11.09
N ALA A 8 3.70 6.03 10.09
CA ALA A 8 4.84 6.55 9.35
C ALA A 8 5.87 7.24 10.25
N THR A 9 5.45 7.98 11.29
CA THR A 9 6.38 8.61 12.24
C THR A 9 7.17 7.58 13.05
N TYR A 10 6.53 6.51 13.52
CA TYR A 10 7.19 5.45 14.29
C TYR A 10 8.16 4.62 13.45
N ILE A 11 7.80 4.32 12.20
CA ILE A 11 8.63 3.50 11.30
C ILE A 11 9.60 4.33 10.45
N ALA A 12 9.60 5.66 10.58
CA ALA A 12 10.43 6.57 9.77
C ALA A 12 11.92 6.21 9.80
N GLY A 13 12.43 5.73 10.94
CA GLY A 13 13.81 5.27 11.06
C GLY A 13 14.09 4.04 10.20
N ALA A 14 13.21 3.05 10.20
CA ALA A 14 13.32 1.83 9.40
C ALA A 14 13.11 2.11 7.90
N LEU A 15 12.16 3.00 7.55
CA LEU A 15 11.97 3.49 6.18
C LEU A 15 13.24 4.15 5.64
N ARG A 16 13.88 5.03 6.42
CA ARG A 16 15.14 5.69 6.04
C ARG A 16 16.28 4.69 5.84
N ARG A 17 16.31 3.61 6.63
CA ARG A 17 17.32 2.55 6.52
C ARG A 17 17.00 1.49 5.45
N ARG A 18 15.88 1.63 4.73
CA ARG A 18 15.40 0.68 3.72
C ARG A 18 15.22 -0.75 4.27
N GLU A 19 14.85 -0.84 5.54
CA GLU A 19 14.62 -2.13 6.23
C GLU A 19 13.15 -2.59 6.11
N THR A 20 12.27 -1.70 5.65
CA THR A 20 10.83 -1.97 5.53
C THR A 20 10.19 -1.04 4.52
N ASP A 21 9.00 -1.42 4.05
CA ASP A 21 8.15 -0.68 3.12
C ASP A 21 6.81 -0.33 3.77
N LEU A 22 6.23 0.81 3.40
CA LEU A 22 4.92 1.25 3.87
C LEU A 22 3.91 1.18 2.73
N HIS A 23 2.90 0.34 2.89
CA HIS A 23 1.77 0.21 1.96
C HIS A 23 0.48 0.71 2.61
N GLY A 24 -0.34 1.41 1.82
CA GLY A 24 -1.67 1.85 2.22
C GLY A 24 -2.73 0.90 1.67
N MET A 25 -3.55 0.34 2.56
CA MET A 25 -4.69 -0.49 2.22
C MET A 25 -5.92 -0.04 2.98
N TRP A 26 -7.11 -0.22 2.39
CA TRP A 26 -8.38 -0.07 3.10
C TRP A 26 -9.38 -1.10 2.57
N PHE A 27 -10.32 -1.45 3.43
CA PHE A 27 -11.36 -2.43 3.14
C PHE A 27 -12.71 -1.74 3.23
N GLU A 28 -13.52 -1.87 2.19
CA GLU A 28 -14.88 -1.38 2.10
C GLU A 28 -15.84 -2.45 2.62
N LEU A 29 -16.70 -2.09 3.58
CA LEU A 29 -17.56 -3.07 4.26
C LEU A 29 -18.80 -3.45 3.45
N GLU A 30 -19.22 -2.61 2.52
CA GLU A 30 -20.45 -2.82 1.74
C GLU A 30 -20.29 -3.97 0.76
N ASP A 31 -19.29 -3.88 -0.11
CA ASP A 31 -19.03 -4.89 -1.16
C ASP A 31 -17.89 -5.85 -0.81
N ALA A 32 -17.31 -5.71 0.39
CA ALA A 32 -16.10 -6.43 0.82
C ALA A 32 -14.87 -6.20 -0.07
N ASP A 33 -14.80 -5.02 -0.70
CA ASP A 33 -13.71 -4.65 -1.61
C ASP A 33 -12.45 -4.25 -0.84
N MET A 34 -11.31 -4.80 -1.28
CA MET A 34 -10.00 -4.44 -0.76
C MET A 34 -9.27 -3.51 -1.73
N TYR A 35 -8.85 -2.35 -1.24
CA TYR A 35 -8.15 -1.35 -2.03
C TYR A 35 -6.69 -1.27 -1.61
N LEU A 36 -5.80 -1.22 -2.61
CA LEU A 36 -4.36 -0.98 -2.41
C LEU A 36 -3.95 0.33 -3.09
N PHE A 37 -3.08 1.10 -2.44
CA PHE A 37 -2.46 2.25 -3.07
C PHE A 37 -1.45 1.81 -4.12
N SER A 38 -1.77 2.04 -5.39
CA SER A 38 -0.85 1.86 -6.50
C SER A 38 0.03 3.10 -6.64
N ARG A 39 1.36 2.89 -6.57
CA ARG A 39 2.35 3.94 -6.79
C ARG A 39 2.43 4.34 -8.26
N SER A 40 2.38 3.37 -9.17
CA SER A 40 2.42 3.60 -10.62
C SER A 40 1.26 4.48 -11.08
N ARG A 41 0.05 4.23 -10.55
CA ARG A 41 -1.17 4.98 -10.88
C ARG A 41 -1.48 6.14 -9.92
N LYS A 42 -0.70 6.29 -8.84
CA LYS A 42 -0.84 7.32 -7.78
C LYS A 42 -2.26 7.41 -7.19
N ARG A 43 -2.94 6.27 -7.04
CA ARG A 43 -4.31 6.18 -6.52
C ARG A 43 -4.59 4.84 -5.87
N PHE A 44 -5.64 4.76 -5.07
CA PHE A 44 -6.18 3.49 -4.62
C PHE A 44 -6.92 2.78 -5.76
N ILE A 45 -6.72 1.46 -5.85
CA ILE A 45 -7.33 0.58 -6.84
C ILE A 45 -7.90 -0.62 -6.09
N VAL A 46 -9.11 -1.07 -6.46
CA VAL A 46 -9.67 -2.34 -6.00
C VAL A 46 -8.78 -3.48 -6.46
N ILE A 47 -8.43 -4.37 -5.55
CA ILE A 47 -7.73 -5.61 -5.86
C ILE A 47 -8.74 -6.60 -6.42
N ASN A 48 -8.48 -7.08 -7.63
CA ASN A 48 -9.29 -8.10 -8.28
C ASN A 48 -8.41 -9.08 -9.07
N GLU A 49 -9.03 -10.10 -9.66
CA GLU A 49 -8.32 -11.17 -10.37
C GLU A 49 -7.51 -10.66 -11.58
N GLU A 50 -7.96 -9.57 -12.21
CA GLU A 50 -7.31 -9.03 -13.40
C GLU A 50 -6.03 -8.25 -13.07
N ASN A 51 -5.96 -7.63 -11.88
CA ASN A 51 -4.86 -6.74 -11.50
C ASN A 51 -3.99 -7.26 -10.35
N PHE A 52 -4.34 -8.39 -9.75
CA PHE A 52 -3.65 -8.94 -8.59
C PHE A 52 -2.14 -9.13 -8.82
N GLU A 53 -1.76 -9.77 -9.92
CA GLU A 53 -0.35 -10.05 -10.23
C GLU A 53 0.46 -8.76 -10.49
N GLU A 54 -0.15 -7.78 -11.16
CA GLU A 54 0.47 -6.46 -11.36
C GLU A 54 0.72 -5.76 -10.02
N LEU A 55 -0.29 -5.76 -9.14
CA LEU A 55 -0.20 -5.13 -7.82
C LEU A 55 0.83 -5.84 -6.92
N VAL A 56 0.89 -7.17 -6.95
CA VAL A 56 1.92 -7.95 -6.22
C VAL A 56 3.32 -7.63 -6.76
N HIS A 57 3.47 -7.50 -8.08
CA HIS A 57 4.72 -7.09 -8.70
C HIS A 57 5.13 -5.67 -8.25
N ASP A 58 4.20 -4.73 -8.22
CA ASP A 58 4.43 -3.36 -7.73
C ASP A 58 4.87 -3.35 -6.26
N VAL A 59 4.27 -4.19 -5.41
CA VAL A 59 4.65 -4.35 -4.00
C VAL A 59 6.05 -4.96 -3.86
N ARG A 60 6.37 -6.02 -4.60
CA ARG A 60 7.68 -6.67 -4.51
C ARG A 60 8.83 -5.80 -5.02
N ASN A 61 8.54 -4.94 -5.99
CA ASN A 61 9.51 -3.99 -6.53
C ASN A 61 9.42 -2.61 -5.87
N TRP A 62 8.75 -2.54 -4.71
CA TRP A 62 8.67 -1.33 -3.92
C TRP A 62 10.06 -0.98 -3.40
N ARG A 63 10.73 -0.07 -4.10
CA ARG A 63 11.98 0.54 -3.64
C ARG A 63 11.71 2.02 -3.39
N ALA A 64 11.77 2.41 -2.13
CA ALA A 64 11.77 3.81 -1.70
C ALA A 64 13.06 4.53 -2.10
#